data_AF-A0A7W1K3M3-F1
#
_entry.id   AF-A0A7W1K3M3-F1
#
_cell.length_a   1.000
_cell.length_b   1.000
_cell.length_c   1.000
_cell.angle_alpha   90.00
_cell.angle_beta   90.00
_cell.angle_gamma   90.00
#
_symmetry.space_group_name_H-M   'P 1'
#
loop_
_entity.id
_entity.type
_entity.pdbx_description
1 polymer ?
#
loop_
_entity_poly.entity_id
_entity_poly.type
_entity_poly.pdbx_seq_one_letter_code
_entity_poly.pdbx_strand_id
1 'polypeptide(L)'
;MDEPGPPWALAREAAVAANVDLRPLSSLDQFDDAIGIMVSTWGPFQLPPREVLTALAHSGNVPLGAYDGDRLVGFVLGWAGVDEGGLHVHSHMLAALPERRHRGVGYALKLGQRAQALDQDIHVARWTFDPLVARNAWFNLGKLGAVADRFGRAFYGEMSDEINRGDRTDRLVVRWDLDPAPAPAPTAVSKELPTVLAAEGDPDAPNPVRRSVPASQGGVVEVPREHAALRQNDSELASRWRDSAADALEACFAAGLLAAVFDRDRSAYVLVPGPSR
;
A
#
# COMPACT_ATOMS: atom_id res chain seq x y z
N MET A 1 25.72 -5.71 -22.25
CA MET A 1 24.57 -5.65 -21.32
C MET A 1 24.06 -4.24 -21.45
N ASP A 2 22.89 -4.09 -22.07
CA ASP A 2 22.32 -2.76 -22.32
C ASP A 2 22.13 -2.02 -21.00
N GLU A 3 22.47 -0.74 -21.02
CA GLU A 3 22.29 0.14 -19.88
C GLU A 3 20.79 0.22 -19.59
N PRO A 4 20.32 -0.19 -18.40
CA PRO A 4 18.90 -0.31 -18.17
C PRO A 4 18.24 1.07 -18.20
N GLY A 5 17.03 1.12 -18.77
CA GLY A 5 16.35 2.37 -19.11
C GLY A 5 16.00 3.26 -17.91
N PRO A 6 15.41 4.45 -18.16
CA PRO A 6 15.10 5.46 -17.14
C PRO A 6 14.38 4.95 -15.87
N PRO A 7 13.44 3.97 -15.94
CA PRO A 7 12.81 3.41 -14.74
C PRO A 7 13.78 2.79 -13.72
N TRP A 8 14.78 2.04 -14.19
CA TRP A 8 15.78 1.42 -13.32
C TRP A 8 16.75 2.44 -12.73
N ALA A 9 17.04 3.54 -13.44
CA ALA A 9 17.86 4.63 -12.91
C ALA A 9 17.21 5.23 -11.64
N LEU A 10 15.92 5.56 -11.69
CA LEU A 10 15.17 6.04 -10.53
C LEU A 10 15.14 5.03 -9.37
N ALA A 11 14.97 3.74 -9.67
CA ALA A 11 15.00 2.69 -8.66
C ALA A 11 16.38 2.61 -7.97
N ARG A 12 17.47 2.71 -8.72
CA ARG A 12 18.84 2.72 -8.21
C ARG A 12 19.15 3.95 -7.38
N GLU A 13 18.75 5.14 -7.83
CA GLU A 13 18.90 6.38 -7.05
C GLU A 13 18.20 6.27 -5.69
N ALA A 14 16.97 5.76 -5.66
CA ALA A 14 16.25 5.52 -4.42
C ALA A 14 16.91 4.44 -3.54
N ALA A 15 17.47 3.39 -4.15
CA ALA A 15 18.19 2.33 -3.44
C ALA A 15 19.48 2.87 -2.79
N VAL A 16 20.26 3.67 -3.53
CA VAL A 16 21.45 4.36 -3.01
C VAL A 16 21.08 5.30 -1.86
N ALA A 17 20.03 6.11 -2.01
CA ALA A 17 19.56 6.98 -0.93
C ALA A 17 19.11 6.20 0.32
N ALA A 18 18.65 4.95 0.14
CA ALA A 18 18.28 4.03 1.22
C ALA A 18 19.45 3.18 1.75
N ASN A 19 20.66 3.31 1.18
CA ASN A 19 21.85 2.48 1.46
C ASN A 19 21.58 0.98 1.27
N VAL A 20 20.94 0.61 0.15
CA VAL A 20 20.70 -0.79 -0.22
C VAL A 20 20.95 -1.02 -1.71
N ASP A 21 21.21 -2.27 -2.06
CA ASP A 21 21.22 -2.75 -3.45
C ASP A 21 19.93 -3.54 -3.74
N LEU A 22 19.30 -3.27 -4.88
CA LEU A 22 18.16 -4.06 -5.34
C LEU A 22 18.66 -5.24 -6.18
N ARG A 23 18.27 -6.47 -5.80
CA ARG A 23 18.71 -7.70 -6.47
C ARG A 23 17.53 -8.66 -6.64
N PRO A 24 17.39 -9.35 -7.79
CA PRO A 24 16.39 -10.39 -7.95
C PRO A 24 16.67 -11.57 -7.00
N LEU A 25 15.61 -12.18 -6.48
CA LEU A 25 15.68 -13.38 -5.66
C LEU A 25 15.42 -14.60 -6.55
N SER A 26 16.38 -15.53 -6.63
CA SER A 26 16.34 -16.67 -7.56
C SER A 26 16.89 -17.98 -6.99
N SER A 27 17.31 -18.02 -5.72
CA SER A 27 17.78 -19.24 -5.07
C SER A 27 16.92 -19.62 -3.86
N LEU A 28 16.97 -20.90 -3.47
CA LEU A 28 16.24 -21.40 -2.30
C LEU A 28 16.64 -20.67 -1.02
N ASP A 29 17.95 -20.45 -0.81
CA ASP A 29 18.47 -19.73 0.37
C ASP A 29 17.92 -18.30 0.44
N GLN A 30 17.86 -17.60 -0.70
CA GLN A 30 17.29 -16.25 -0.78
C GLN A 30 15.79 -16.23 -0.48
N PHE A 31 15.06 -17.27 -0.87
CA PHE A 31 13.65 -17.40 -0.56
C PHE A 31 13.43 -17.72 0.93
N ASP A 32 14.30 -18.53 1.54
CA ASP A 32 14.27 -18.79 2.97
C ASP A 32 14.56 -17.50 3.77
N ASP A 33 15.51 -16.67 3.34
CA ASP A 33 15.76 -15.35 3.91
C ASP A 33 14.53 -14.44 3.80
N ALA A 34 13.87 -14.41 2.64
CA ALA A 34 12.66 -13.62 2.42
C ALA A 34 11.51 -14.09 3.33
N ILE A 35 11.33 -15.40 3.49
CA ILE A 35 10.37 -15.98 4.43
C ILE A 35 10.71 -15.56 5.87
N GLY A 36 11.99 -15.53 6.26
CA GLY A 36 12.42 -15.00 7.55
C GLY A 36 11.95 -13.56 7.80
N ILE A 37 12.06 -12.70 6.78
CA ILE A 37 11.53 -11.32 6.84
C ILE A 37 10.00 -11.33 6.94
N MET A 38 9.31 -12.20 6.20
CA MET A 38 7.85 -12.34 6.28
C MET A 38 7.40 -12.72 7.70
N VAL A 39 8.03 -13.72 8.29
CA VAL A 39 7.75 -14.16 9.68
C VAL A 39 7.96 -13.01 10.66
N SER A 40 9.05 -12.25 10.52
CA SER A 40 9.31 -11.08 11.39
C SER A 40 8.29 -9.94 11.24
N THR A 41 7.52 -9.93 10.14
CA THR A 41 6.58 -8.85 9.81
C THR A 41 5.14 -9.24 10.10
N TRP A 42 4.72 -10.46 9.74
CA TRP A 42 3.33 -10.92 9.83
C TRP A 42 3.14 -12.11 10.78
N GLY A 43 4.22 -12.67 11.32
CA GLY A 43 4.20 -13.93 12.05
C GLY A 43 4.27 -15.15 11.12
N PRO A 44 4.29 -16.37 11.69
CA PRO A 44 4.61 -17.60 10.95
C PRO A 44 3.43 -18.21 10.16
N PHE A 45 2.25 -17.62 10.24
CA PHE A 45 1.02 -18.19 9.66
C PHE A 45 0.64 -17.50 8.35
N GLN A 46 0.01 -18.25 7.43
CA GLN A 46 -0.52 -17.75 6.15
C GLN A 46 0.51 -17.10 5.22
N LEU A 47 1.77 -17.56 5.29
CA LEU A 47 2.84 -17.11 4.39
C LEU A 47 2.89 -17.95 3.10
N PRO A 48 3.28 -17.36 1.96
CA PRO A 48 3.51 -18.14 0.74
C PRO A 48 4.66 -19.13 1.00
N PRO A 49 4.47 -20.42 0.70
CA PRO A 49 5.53 -21.39 0.90
C PRO A 49 6.64 -21.22 -0.15
N ARG A 50 7.84 -21.72 0.14
CA ARG A 50 9.04 -21.49 -0.68
C ARG A 50 8.85 -21.91 -2.14
N GLU A 51 8.17 -23.02 -2.39
CA GLU A 51 7.89 -23.51 -3.74
C GLU A 51 7.07 -22.53 -4.59
N VAL A 52 6.22 -21.69 -3.96
CA VAL A 52 5.51 -20.62 -4.66
C VAL A 52 6.48 -19.49 -5.04
N LEU A 53 7.42 -19.12 -4.16
CA LEU A 53 8.44 -18.11 -4.49
C LEU A 53 9.33 -18.58 -5.64
N THR A 54 9.72 -19.87 -5.63
CA THR A 54 10.43 -20.50 -6.74
C THR A 54 9.61 -20.44 -8.03
N ALA A 55 8.33 -20.82 -8.00
CA ALA A 55 7.45 -20.76 -9.16
C ALA A 55 7.27 -19.34 -9.72
N LEU A 56 7.18 -18.33 -8.85
CA LEU A 56 7.13 -16.92 -9.26
C LEU A 56 8.41 -16.52 -9.99
N ALA A 57 9.59 -16.83 -9.45
CA ALA A 57 10.86 -16.53 -10.10
C ALA A 57 11.02 -17.19 -11.47
N HIS A 58 10.60 -18.45 -11.61
CA HIS A 58 10.67 -19.17 -12.89
C HIS A 58 9.60 -18.74 -13.91
N SER A 59 8.52 -18.10 -13.48
CA SER A 59 7.43 -17.64 -14.35
C SER A 59 7.57 -16.17 -14.81
N GLY A 60 8.74 -15.56 -14.58
CA GLY A 60 8.99 -14.16 -14.91
C GLY A 60 8.48 -13.16 -13.86
N ASN A 61 7.86 -13.64 -12.77
CA ASN A 61 7.36 -12.83 -11.65
C ASN A 61 8.41 -12.73 -10.53
N VAL A 62 9.66 -12.47 -10.91
CA VAL A 62 10.82 -12.57 -10.02
C VAL A 62 10.68 -11.63 -8.83
N PRO A 63 10.66 -12.13 -7.58
CA PRO A 63 10.69 -11.28 -6.40
C PRO A 63 11.99 -10.46 -6.36
N LEU A 64 11.90 -9.23 -5.85
CA LEU A 64 13.04 -8.33 -5.73
C LEU A 64 13.40 -8.15 -4.24
N GLY A 65 14.67 -8.32 -3.91
CA GLY A 65 15.23 -8.08 -2.59
C GLY A 65 15.98 -6.76 -2.49
N ALA A 66 16.01 -6.18 -1.30
CA ALA A 66 16.88 -5.07 -0.93
C ALA A 66 17.97 -5.59 0.02
N TYR A 67 19.22 -5.37 -0.36
CA TYR A 67 20.40 -5.88 0.33
C TYR A 67 21.22 -4.77 0.96
N ASP A 68 21.66 -4.98 2.19
CA ASP A 68 22.69 -4.18 2.85
C ASP A 68 23.95 -5.04 2.96
N GLY A 69 24.90 -4.83 2.06
CA GLY A 69 25.98 -5.77 1.78
C GLY A 69 25.43 -7.10 1.26
N ASP A 70 25.59 -8.17 2.04
CA ASP A 70 25.08 -9.51 1.73
C ASP A 70 23.79 -9.86 2.48
N ARG A 71 23.34 -9.00 3.41
CA ARG A 71 22.15 -9.24 4.21
C ARG A 71 20.91 -8.78 3.47
N LEU A 72 19.95 -9.68 3.25
CA LEU A 72 18.61 -9.30 2.80
C LEU A 72 17.89 -8.54 3.92
N VAL A 73 17.43 -7.32 3.63
CA VAL A 73 16.76 -6.45 4.62
C VAL A 73 15.33 -6.06 4.24
N GLY A 74 14.89 -6.40 3.03
CA GLY A 74 13.53 -6.22 2.58
C GLY A 74 13.29 -6.91 1.26
N PHE A 75 12.03 -7.06 0.89
CA PHE A 75 11.63 -7.68 -0.37
C PHE A 75 10.31 -7.11 -0.88
N VAL A 76 10.06 -7.28 -2.16
CA VAL A 76 8.75 -7.12 -2.79
C VAL A 76 8.47 -8.32 -3.71
N LEU A 77 7.25 -8.83 -3.66
CA LEU A 77 6.78 -9.87 -4.56
C LEU A 77 5.38 -9.55 -5.08
N GLY A 78 5.12 -10.03 -6.29
CA GLY A 78 3.86 -9.88 -7.00
C GLY A 78 3.82 -10.80 -8.21
N TRP A 79 2.74 -10.76 -8.97
CA TRP A 79 2.58 -11.56 -10.19
C TRP A 79 1.77 -10.81 -11.25
N ALA A 80 1.85 -11.27 -12.50
CA ALA A 80 0.98 -10.84 -13.57
C ALA A 80 -0.49 -11.20 -13.25
N GLY A 81 -1.31 -10.18 -13.05
CA GLY A 81 -2.75 -10.27 -12.88
C GLY A 81 -3.49 -9.79 -14.13
N VAL A 82 -4.73 -10.23 -14.28
CA VAL A 82 -5.63 -9.79 -15.36
C VAL A 82 -6.96 -9.43 -14.74
N ASP A 83 -7.51 -8.27 -15.11
CA ASP A 83 -8.89 -7.90 -14.80
C ASP A 83 -9.53 -7.19 -16.00
N GLU A 84 -10.70 -6.56 -15.81
CA GLU A 84 -11.40 -5.81 -16.86
C GLU A 84 -10.55 -4.70 -17.49
N GLY A 85 -9.55 -4.17 -16.76
CA GLY A 85 -8.61 -3.17 -17.25
C GLY A 85 -7.38 -3.76 -17.95
N GLY A 86 -7.31 -5.09 -18.11
CA GLY A 86 -6.23 -5.79 -18.80
C GLY A 86 -5.12 -6.29 -17.87
N LEU A 87 -3.96 -6.50 -18.49
CA LEU A 87 -2.76 -6.99 -17.82
C LEU A 87 -2.21 -5.96 -16.84
N HIS A 88 -1.88 -6.39 -15.63
CA HIS A 88 -1.27 -5.56 -14.60
C HIS A 88 -0.36 -6.41 -13.70
N VAL A 89 0.50 -5.79 -12.89
CA VAL A 89 1.17 -6.48 -11.78
C VAL A 89 0.28 -6.44 -10.55
N HIS A 90 -0.14 -7.57 -10.01
CA HIS A 90 -0.64 -7.66 -8.64
C HIS A 90 0.55 -7.66 -7.68
N SER A 91 0.83 -6.54 -7.02
CA SER A 91 1.86 -6.47 -5.99
C SER A 91 1.32 -6.99 -4.67
N HIS A 92 1.75 -8.17 -4.23
CA HIS A 92 1.13 -8.83 -3.09
C HIS A 92 1.74 -8.47 -1.75
N MET A 93 3.07 -8.59 -1.62
CA MET A 93 3.77 -8.38 -0.35
C MET A 93 4.96 -7.46 -0.55
N LEU A 94 5.11 -6.51 0.38
CA LEU A 94 6.25 -5.62 0.51
C LEU A 94 6.59 -5.54 1.99
N ALA A 95 7.82 -5.88 2.35
CA ALA A 95 8.30 -5.71 3.71
C ALA A 95 9.76 -5.30 3.75
N ALA A 96 10.12 -4.67 4.86
CA ALA A 96 11.49 -4.44 5.28
C ALA A 96 11.60 -4.75 6.77
N LEU A 97 12.77 -5.23 7.18
CA LEU A 97 13.09 -5.51 8.58
C LEU A 97 12.84 -4.27 9.45
N PRO A 98 12.35 -4.43 10.69
CA PRO A 98 12.01 -3.32 11.59
C PRO A 98 13.06 -2.22 11.67
N GLU A 99 14.34 -2.58 11.80
CA GLU A 99 15.48 -1.66 11.90
C GLU A 99 15.83 -0.91 10.61
N ARG A 100 15.23 -1.30 9.47
CA ARG A 100 15.37 -0.64 8.17
C ARG A 100 14.08 0.05 7.72
N ARG A 101 12.99 -0.03 8.51
CA ARG A 101 11.76 0.74 8.25
C ARG A 101 12.07 2.24 8.28
N HIS A 102 11.32 3.00 7.50
CA HIS A 102 11.46 4.47 7.36
C HIS A 102 12.77 4.98 6.74
N ARG A 103 13.64 4.10 6.20
CA ARG A 103 14.87 4.49 5.49
C ARG A 103 14.76 4.49 3.97
N GLY A 104 13.53 4.48 3.43
CA GLY A 104 13.31 4.51 1.97
C GLY A 104 13.35 3.14 1.28
N VAL A 105 13.70 2.05 1.98
CA VAL A 105 13.80 0.69 1.41
C VAL A 105 12.53 0.27 0.66
N GLY A 106 11.35 0.45 1.28
CA GLY A 106 10.08 0.08 0.63
C GLY A 106 9.79 0.90 -0.64
N TYR A 107 10.23 2.17 -0.68
CA TYR A 107 10.08 3.02 -1.85
C TYR A 107 11.01 2.55 -2.98
N ALA A 108 12.29 2.27 -2.66
CA ALA A 108 13.24 1.71 -3.62
C ALA A 108 12.74 0.38 -4.21
N LEU A 109 12.24 -0.53 -3.37
CA LEU A 109 11.65 -1.80 -3.81
C LEU A 109 10.46 -1.60 -4.76
N LYS A 110 9.57 -0.65 -4.47
CA LYS A 110 8.42 -0.34 -5.35
C LYS A 110 8.85 0.26 -6.68
N LEU A 111 9.88 1.11 -6.70
CA LEU A 111 10.45 1.61 -7.96
C LEU A 111 11.12 0.49 -8.76
N GLY A 112 11.80 -0.45 -8.09
CA GLY A 112 12.34 -1.65 -8.74
C GLY A 112 11.24 -2.52 -9.34
N GLN A 113 10.15 -2.74 -8.61
CA GLN A 113 8.97 -3.48 -9.12
C GLN A 113 8.32 -2.76 -10.30
N ARG A 114 8.25 -1.41 -10.28
CA ARG A 114 7.81 -0.60 -11.42
C ARG A 114 8.70 -0.82 -12.64
N ALA A 115 10.02 -0.76 -12.46
CA ALA A 115 10.97 -0.93 -13.55
C ALA A 115 10.86 -2.34 -14.18
N GLN A 116 10.77 -3.37 -13.35
CA GLN A 116 10.55 -4.76 -13.80
C GLN A 116 9.23 -4.93 -14.56
N ALA A 117 8.15 -4.28 -14.11
CA ALA A 117 6.86 -4.33 -14.80
C ALA A 117 6.93 -3.67 -16.19
N LEU A 118 7.59 -2.51 -16.29
CA LEU A 118 7.77 -1.79 -17.56
C LEU A 118 8.66 -2.55 -18.55
N ASP A 119 9.68 -3.27 -18.07
CA ASP A 119 10.49 -4.17 -18.92
C ASP A 119 9.64 -5.31 -19.52
N GLN A 120 8.48 -5.61 -18.93
CA GLN A 120 7.54 -6.65 -19.37
C GLN A 120 6.34 -6.08 -20.14
N ASP A 121 6.37 -4.80 -20.54
CA ASP A 121 5.26 -4.10 -21.20
C ASP A 121 3.98 -4.05 -20.33
N ILE A 122 4.15 -4.05 -19.00
CA ILE A 122 3.05 -3.94 -18.04
C ILE A 122 3.05 -2.53 -17.44
N HIS A 123 1.99 -1.78 -17.74
CA HIS A 123 1.91 -0.35 -17.43
C HIS A 123 1.09 -0.01 -16.18
N VAL A 124 0.56 -1.03 -15.50
CA VAL A 124 -0.29 -0.85 -14.31
C VAL A 124 0.14 -1.82 -13.22
N ALA A 125 0.22 -1.35 -11.98
CA ALA A 125 0.29 -2.19 -10.81
C ALA A 125 -0.95 -2.01 -9.93
N ARG A 126 -1.42 -3.09 -9.30
CA ARG A 126 -2.53 -3.10 -8.34
C ARG A 126 -2.19 -3.86 -7.07
N TRP A 127 -2.72 -3.41 -5.95
CA TRP A 127 -2.60 -4.10 -4.67
C TRP A 127 -3.65 -3.60 -3.69
N THR A 128 -3.64 -4.11 -2.46
CA THR A 128 -4.51 -3.61 -1.41
C THR A 128 -3.73 -3.17 -0.18
N PHE A 129 -4.33 -2.30 0.62
CA PHE A 129 -3.84 -1.99 1.97
C PHE A 129 -5.00 -1.66 2.91
N ASP A 130 -4.76 -1.76 4.21
CA ASP A 130 -5.75 -1.41 5.25
C ASP A 130 -5.96 0.12 5.30
N PRO A 131 -7.20 0.63 5.10
CA PRO A 131 -7.50 2.06 5.12
C PRO A 131 -7.21 2.74 6.47
N LEU A 132 -7.21 2.01 7.58
CA LEU A 132 -6.96 2.58 8.90
C LEU A 132 -5.47 2.64 9.26
N VAL A 133 -4.60 2.16 8.37
CA VAL A 133 -3.14 2.28 8.54
C VAL A 133 -2.66 3.54 7.79
N ALA A 134 -2.78 4.70 8.44
CA ALA A 134 -2.46 6.02 7.87
C ALA A 134 -1.07 6.11 7.22
N ARG A 135 -0.06 5.44 7.80
CA ARG A 135 1.29 5.38 7.21
C ARG A 135 1.31 4.70 5.83
N ASN A 136 0.48 3.69 5.62
CA ASN A 136 0.36 3.00 4.34
C ASN A 136 -0.39 3.90 3.35
N ALA A 137 -1.39 4.64 3.82
CA ALA A 137 -2.09 5.64 3.00
C ALA A 137 -1.11 6.69 2.46
N TRP A 138 -0.30 7.30 3.32
CA TRP A 138 0.74 8.24 2.90
C TRP A 138 1.76 7.62 1.95
N PHE A 139 2.21 6.40 2.22
CA PHE A 139 3.16 5.71 1.33
C PHE A 139 2.58 5.48 -0.07
N ASN A 140 1.36 4.95 -0.16
CA ASN A 140 0.73 4.60 -1.44
C ASN A 140 0.26 5.83 -2.22
N LEU A 141 -0.50 6.72 -1.58
CA LEU A 141 -1.10 7.88 -2.25
C LEU A 141 -0.15 9.07 -2.33
N GLY A 142 0.56 9.35 -1.24
CA GLY A 142 1.43 10.51 -1.13
C GLY A 142 2.78 10.32 -1.81
N LYS A 143 3.49 9.22 -1.51
CA LYS A 143 4.86 9.00 -2.04
C LYS A 143 4.89 8.37 -3.43
N LEU A 144 4.06 7.36 -3.68
CA LEU A 144 4.03 6.69 -5.00
C LEU A 144 3.15 7.42 -6.01
N GLY A 145 2.18 8.22 -5.54
CA GLY A 145 1.18 8.86 -6.39
C GLY A 145 0.15 7.86 -6.94
N ALA A 146 -0.01 6.69 -6.30
CA ALA A 146 -1.03 5.73 -6.67
C ALA A 146 -2.41 6.21 -6.18
N VAL A 147 -3.48 5.74 -6.81
CA VAL A 147 -4.86 6.07 -6.44
C VAL A 147 -5.58 4.84 -5.91
N ALA A 148 -6.49 5.00 -4.97
CA ALA A 148 -7.42 3.92 -4.60
C ALA A 148 -8.78 4.18 -5.23
N ASP A 149 -9.25 3.22 -6.03
CA ASP A 149 -10.47 3.34 -6.84
C ASP A 149 -11.56 2.33 -6.43
N ARG A 150 -11.28 1.44 -5.48
CA ARG A 150 -12.26 0.51 -4.92
C ARG A 150 -12.04 0.29 -3.42
N PHE A 151 -13.12 -0.10 -2.75
CA PHE A 151 -13.12 -0.57 -1.38
C PHE A 151 -13.63 -2.00 -1.32
N GLY A 152 -12.96 -2.84 -0.55
CA GLY A 152 -13.37 -4.21 -0.27
C GLY A 152 -13.54 -4.42 1.23
N ARG A 153 -14.78 -4.64 1.66
CA ARG A 153 -15.09 -4.98 3.05
C ARG A 153 -14.71 -6.43 3.33
N ALA A 154 -14.02 -6.69 4.44
CA ALA A 154 -13.57 -8.03 4.82
C ALA A 154 -12.89 -8.80 3.66
N PHE A 155 -12.06 -8.10 2.87
CA PHE A 155 -11.56 -8.55 1.57
C PHE A 155 -10.85 -9.91 1.60
N TYR A 156 -10.13 -10.21 2.69
CA TYR A 156 -9.41 -11.47 2.88
C TYR A 156 -10.14 -12.44 3.83
N GLY A 157 -11.35 -12.09 4.29
CA GLY A 157 -12.03 -12.82 5.36
C GLY A 157 -11.27 -12.72 6.69
N GLU A 158 -11.36 -13.77 7.50
CA GLU A 158 -10.60 -13.90 8.75
C GLU A 158 -9.12 -14.19 8.45
N MET A 159 -8.23 -13.41 9.06
CA MET A 159 -6.78 -13.60 8.98
C MET A 159 -6.23 -13.90 10.38
N SER A 160 -5.25 -14.79 10.44
CA SER A 160 -4.62 -15.24 11.69
C SER A 160 -3.21 -14.69 11.90
N ASP A 161 -2.70 -13.88 10.96
CA ASP A 161 -1.43 -13.16 11.08
C ASP A 161 -1.46 -12.12 12.22
N GLU A 162 -0.28 -11.77 12.74
CA GLU A 162 -0.14 -10.93 13.94
C GLU A 162 -0.70 -9.50 13.78
N ILE A 163 -0.80 -9.00 12.55
CA ILE A 163 -1.27 -7.65 12.28
C ILE A 163 -2.80 -7.62 12.13
N ASN A 164 -3.37 -8.60 11.43
CA ASN A 164 -4.80 -8.56 11.08
C ASN A 164 -5.69 -9.35 12.03
N ARG A 165 -5.15 -10.29 12.84
CA ARG A 165 -5.96 -11.13 13.73
C ARG A 165 -6.91 -10.32 14.61
N GLY A 166 -8.16 -10.77 14.67
CA GLY A 166 -9.20 -10.20 15.52
C GLY A 166 -9.84 -8.92 14.99
N ASP A 167 -9.66 -8.60 13.70
CA ASP A 167 -10.25 -7.42 13.06
C ASP A 167 -10.68 -7.75 11.62
N ARG A 168 -11.54 -6.91 11.04
CA ARG A 168 -12.03 -7.04 9.68
C ARG A 168 -10.96 -6.61 8.68
N THR A 169 -10.75 -7.41 7.63
CA THR A 169 -9.74 -7.17 6.60
C THR A 169 -10.21 -6.20 5.52
N ASP A 170 -10.63 -5.00 5.92
CA ASP A 170 -11.01 -3.98 4.97
C ASP A 170 -9.81 -3.52 4.14
N ARG A 171 -10.04 -3.30 2.85
CA ARG A 171 -8.99 -3.00 1.89
C ARG A 171 -9.39 -1.89 0.95
N LEU A 172 -8.54 -0.88 0.85
CA LEU A 172 -8.50 -0.02 -0.32
C LEU A 172 -7.75 -0.75 -1.43
N VAL A 173 -8.36 -0.87 -2.60
CA VAL A 173 -7.71 -1.42 -3.79
C VAL A 173 -7.07 -0.27 -4.54
N VAL A 174 -5.75 -0.38 -4.71
CA VAL A 174 -4.90 0.64 -5.30
C VAL A 174 -4.64 0.30 -6.76
N ARG A 175 -4.63 1.33 -7.60
CA ARG A 175 -4.10 1.35 -8.96
C ARG A 175 -2.94 2.33 -9.01
N TRP A 176 -1.83 1.88 -9.59
CA TRP A 176 -0.66 2.71 -9.88
C TRP A 176 -0.36 2.63 -11.37
N ASP A 177 -0.57 3.73 -12.08
CA ASP A 177 -0.14 3.88 -13.46
C ASP A 177 1.38 4.07 -13.48
N LEU A 178 2.07 3.22 -14.24
CA LEU A 178 3.52 3.07 -14.15
C LEU A 178 4.27 3.95 -15.17
N ASP A 179 3.64 4.42 -16.23
CA ASP A 179 4.32 5.25 -17.24
C ASP A 179 4.88 6.55 -16.67
N PRO A 180 4.08 7.36 -15.94
CA PRO A 180 4.60 8.56 -15.33
C PRO A 180 5.68 8.19 -14.31
N ALA A 181 6.74 9.02 -14.23
CA ALA A 181 7.61 8.94 -13.08
C ALA A 181 6.78 9.25 -11.82
N PRO A 182 6.95 8.49 -10.71
CA PRO A 182 6.22 8.77 -9.49
C PRO A 182 6.49 10.20 -9.03
N ALA A 183 5.42 10.97 -8.91
CA ALA A 183 5.43 12.32 -8.40
C ALA A 183 4.68 12.34 -7.08
N PRO A 184 5.20 13.01 -6.04
CA PRO A 184 4.45 13.21 -4.81
C PRO A 184 3.11 13.88 -5.14
N ALA A 185 2.01 13.31 -4.65
CA ALA A 185 0.71 13.93 -4.82
C ALA A 185 0.69 15.29 -4.12
N PRO A 186 -0.03 16.30 -4.65
CA PRO A 186 -0.15 17.60 -4.00
C PRO A 186 -0.65 17.43 -2.56
N THR A 187 0.01 18.06 -1.59
CA THR A 187 -0.35 17.95 -0.16
C THR A 187 -1.60 18.75 0.21
N ALA A 188 -2.01 19.71 -0.63
CA ALA A 188 -3.12 20.60 -0.35
C ALA A 188 -4.19 20.50 -1.44
N VAL A 189 -5.43 20.31 -1.00
CA VAL A 189 -6.61 20.43 -1.86
C VAL A 189 -7.05 21.89 -1.79
N SER A 190 -7.04 22.58 -2.92
CA SER A 190 -7.33 24.02 -3.00
C SER A 190 -8.79 24.41 -2.76
N LYS A 191 -9.67 23.43 -2.47
CA LYS A 191 -11.10 23.63 -2.23
C LYS A 191 -11.49 23.04 -0.88
N GLU A 192 -12.33 23.75 -0.13
CA GLU A 192 -13.02 23.21 1.04
C GLU A 192 -13.97 22.09 0.58
N LEU A 193 -13.49 20.86 0.63
CA LEU A 193 -14.30 19.66 0.43
C LEU A 193 -15.05 19.32 1.72
N PRO A 194 -16.27 18.77 1.63
CA PRO A 194 -17.02 18.37 2.81
C PRO A 194 -16.29 17.23 3.53
N THR A 195 -16.11 17.37 4.84
CA THR A 195 -15.66 16.27 5.69
C THR A 195 -16.82 15.29 5.87
N VAL A 196 -16.69 14.10 5.27
CA VAL A 196 -17.68 13.00 5.35
C VAL A 196 -17.56 12.30 6.70
N LEU A 197 -16.32 12.05 7.14
CA LEU A 197 -15.98 11.45 8.43
C LEU A 197 -14.86 12.26 9.08
N ALA A 198 -15.09 12.69 10.33
CA ALA A 198 -14.15 13.44 11.14
C ALA A 198 -13.64 12.61 12.32
N ALA A 199 -12.41 12.88 12.75
CA ALA A 199 -11.82 12.38 14.00
C ALA A 199 -11.93 13.47 15.07
N GLU A 200 -12.71 13.24 16.13
CA GLU A 200 -13.05 14.29 17.11
C GLU A 200 -12.84 13.88 18.56
N GLY A 201 -12.51 14.87 19.39
CA GLY A 201 -12.27 14.68 20.81
C GLY A 201 -10.80 14.46 21.12
N ASP A 202 -10.52 13.48 21.97
CA ASP A 202 -9.17 13.15 22.41
C ASP A 202 -8.27 12.77 21.22
N PRO A 203 -7.11 13.41 21.01
CA PRO A 203 -6.19 13.06 19.91
C PRO A 203 -5.69 11.61 19.93
N ASP A 204 -5.55 11.01 21.12
CA ASP A 204 -5.09 9.63 21.29
C ASP A 204 -6.23 8.62 21.20
N ALA A 205 -7.47 9.07 21.42
CA ALA A 205 -8.70 8.27 21.34
C ALA A 205 -9.86 9.02 20.65
N PRO A 206 -9.70 9.47 19.38
CA PRO A 206 -10.71 10.28 18.74
C PRO A 206 -11.92 9.43 18.39
N ASN A 207 -13.11 10.01 18.46
CA ASN A 207 -14.34 9.35 18.02
C ASN A 207 -14.57 9.59 16.52
N PRO A 208 -15.02 8.56 15.78
CA PRO A 208 -15.47 8.74 14.40
C PRO A 208 -16.82 9.47 14.38
N VAL A 209 -16.88 10.63 13.73
CA VAL A 209 -18.10 11.43 13.62
C VAL A 209 -18.48 11.62 12.15
N ARG A 210 -19.62 11.05 11.74
CA ARG A 210 -20.19 11.28 10.41
C ARG A 210 -20.72 12.71 10.35
N ARG A 211 -20.16 13.53 9.47
CA ARG A 211 -20.47 14.97 9.38
C ARG A 211 -21.35 15.31 8.18
N SER A 212 -21.11 14.64 7.05
CA SER A 212 -21.88 14.89 5.82
C SER A 212 -21.95 13.64 4.94
N VAL A 213 -22.62 13.80 3.79
CA VAL A 213 -22.46 12.93 2.63
C VAL A 213 -21.36 13.49 1.70
N PRO A 214 -20.72 12.65 0.87
CA PRO A 214 -19.79 13.14 -0.15
C PRO A 214 -20.51 14.04 -1.16
N ALA A 215 -19.81 15.07 -1.65
CA ALA A 215 -20.29 15.88 -2.76
C ALA A 215 -19.73 15.35 -4.08
N SER A 216 -20.37 15.71 -5.20
CA SER A 216 -19.87 15.36 -6.54
C SER A 216 -18.50 15.96 -6.86
N GLN A 217 -18.06 16.98 -6.12
CA GLN A 217 -16.75 17.60 -6.26
C GLN A 217 -15.66 16.93 -5.39
N GLY A 218 -16.05 16.06 -4.45
CA GLY A 218 -15.16 15.37 -3.55
C GLY A 218 -15.66 15.26 -2.11
N GLY A 219 -14.83 14.66 -1.26
CA GLY A 219 -15.07 14.52 0.17
C GLY A 219 -13.79 14.18 0.92
N VAL A 220 -13.79 14.43 2.23
CA VAL A 220 -12.66 14.12 3.12
C VAL A 220 -13.08 13.05 4.12
N VAL A 221 -12.24 12.02 4.27
CA VAL A 221 -12.44 10.94 5.25
C VAL A 221 -11.21 10.88 6.15
N GLU A 222 -11.34 11.38 7.38
CA GLU A 222 -10.29 11.29 8.39
C GLU A 222 -10.21 9.88 8.97
N VAL A 223 -9.00 9.48 9.37
CA VAL A 223 -8.72 8.21 10.06
C VAL A 223 -7.76 8.43 11.21
N PRO A 224 -7.78 7.57 12.25
CA PRO A 224 -6.84 7.70 13.37
C PRO A 224 -5.40 7.56 12.89
N ARG A 225 -4.51 8.38 13.46
CA ARG A 225 -3.08 8.31 13.15
C ARG A 225 -2.48 6.96 13.55
N GLU A 226 -2.86 6.47 14.73
CA GLU A 226 -2.32 5.25 15.35
C GLU A 226 -3.42 4.23 15.65
N HIS A 227 -4.15 3.78 14.61
CA HIS A 227 -5.20 2.76 14.75
C HIS A 227 -4.72 1.46 15.43
N ALA A 228 -3.46 1.08 15.23
CA ALA A 228 -2.90 -0.10 15.89
C ALA A 228 -2.85 0.05 17.42
N ALA A 229 -2.56 1.25 17.93
CA ALA A 229 -2.58 1.54 19.36
C ALA A 229 -4.04 1.55 19.89
N LEU A 230 -4.98 2.12 19.11
CA LEU A 230 -6.40 2.07 19.46
C LEU A 230 -6.91 0.64 19.59
N ARG A 231 -6.57 -0.25 18.67
CA ARG A 231 -6.94 -1.67 18.75
C ARG A 231 -6.46 -2.36 20.03
N GLN A 232 -5.31 -1.95 20.57
CA GLN A 232 -4.75 -2.53 21.78
C GLN A 232 -5.40 -1.96 23.05
N ASN A 233 -5.74 -0.67 23.04
CA ASN A 233 -6.19 0.05 24.22
C ASN A 233 -7.72 0.11 24.36
N ASP A 234 -8.45 0.16 23.23
CA ASP A 234 -9.91 0.26 23.16
C ASP A 234 -10.42 -0.42 21.88
N SER A 235 -10.68 -1.73 21.99
CA SER A 235 -11.14 -2.54 20.86
C SER A 235 -12.55 -2.16 20.38
N GLU A 236 -13.39 -1.61 21.26
CA GLU A 236 -14.73 -1.17 20.88
C GLU A 236 -14.64 0.09 20.01
N LEU A 237 -13.85 1.08 20.42
CA LEU A 237 -13.59 2.28 19.61
C LEU A 237 -12.92 1.93 18.28
N ALA A 238 -11.96 1.01 18.27
CA ALA A 238 -11.35 0.52 17.03
C ALA A 238 -12.38 -0.11 16.09
N SER A 239 -13.31 -0.93 16.60
CA SER A 239 -14.41 -1.48 15.81
C SER A 239 -15.33 -0.40 15.26
N ARG A 240 -15.67 0.62 16.07
CA ARG A 240 -16.48 1.76 15.59
C ARG A 240 -15.79 2.52 14.46
N TRP A 241 -14.47 2.69 14.55
CA TRP A 241 -13.66 3.25 13.47
C TRP A 241 -13.69 2.41 12.21
N ARG A 242 -13.55 1.08 12.35
CA ARG A 242 -13.62 0.12 11.23
C ARG A 242 -14.93 0.24 10.47
N ASP A 243 -16.05 0.30 11.17
CA ASP A 243 -17.37 0.44 10.54
C ASP A 243 -17.57 1.84 9.94
N SER A 244 -17.27 2.90 10.68
CA SER A 244 -17.49 4.27 10.23
C SER A 244 -16.64 4.64 9.01
N ALA A 245 -15.38 4.21 8.98
CA ALA A 245 -14.49 4.44 7.85
C ALA A 245 -14.94 3.67 6.61
N ALA A 246 -15.38 2.42 6.78
CA ALA A 246 -15.92 1.63 5.68
C ALA A 246 -17.16 2.29 5.07
N ASP A 247 -18.12 2.69 5.89
CA ASP A 247 -19.36 3.33 5.42
C ASP A 247 -19.11 4.70 4.75
N ALA A 248 -18.10 5.44 5.22
CA ALA A 248 -17.71 6.71 4.62
C ALA A 248 -17.00 6.52 3.27
N LEU A 249 -16.05 5.58 3.20
CA LEU A 249 -15.32 5.26 1.98
C LEU A 249 -16.26 4.67 0.91
N GLU A 250 -17.11 3.71 1.27
CA GLU A 250 -18.11 3.13 0.36
C GLU A 250 -19.05 4.20 -0.20
N ALA A 251 -19.52 5.13 0.64
CA ALA A 251 -20.36 6.24 0.17
C ALA A 251 -19.62 7.14 -0.83
N CYS A 252 -18.32 7.40 -0.63
CA CYS A 252 -17.53 8.17 -1.57
C CYS A 252 -17.29 7.43 -2.90
N PHE A 253 -16.97 6.13 -2.85
CA PHE A 253 -16.81 5.32 -4.05
C PHE A 253 -18.12 5.17 -4.83
N ALA A 254 -19.25 5.01 -4.14
CA ALA A 254 -20.57 4.99 -4.76
C ALA A 254 -20.93 6.33 -5.44
N ALA A 255 -20.38 7.44 -4.96
CA ALA A 255 -20.50 8.76 -5.58
C ALA A 255 -19.52 8.97 -6.76
N GLY A 256 -18.77 7.96 -7.18
CA GLY A 256 -17.81 8.04 -8.30
C GLY A 256 -16.50 8.76 -7.94
N LEU A 257 -16.21 8.90 -6.64
CA LEU A 257 -14.96 9.47 -6.17
C LEU A 257 -13.89 8.38 -6.04
N LEU A 258 -12.62 8.77 -6.20
CA LEU A 258 -11.45 7.96 -5.91
C LEU A 258 -10.59 8.66 -4.85
N ALA A 259 -9.90 7.90 -4.01
CA ALA A 259 -8.92 8.48 -3.10
C ALA A 259 -7.63 8.72 -3.88
N ALA A 260 -7.25 9.99 -4.03
CA ALA A 260 -6.05 10.40 -4.79
C ALA A 260 -4.95 10.98 -3.90
N VAL A 261 -5.32 11.57 -2.78
CA VAL A 261 -4.39 12.26 -1.88
C VAL A 261 -4.63 11.78 -0.46
N PHE A 262 -3.56 11.64 0.30
CA PHE A 262 -3.62 11.49 1.74
C PHE A 262 -2.98 12.71 2.41
N ASP A 263 -3.79 13.53 3.06
CA ASP A 263 -3.35 14.65 3.87
C ASP A 263 -2.74 14.11 5.16
N ARG A 264 -1.41 14.20 5.26
CA ARG A 264 -0.66 13.69 6.42
C ARG A 264 -0.91 14.51 7.68
N ASP A 265 -1.15 15.81 7.54
CA ASP A 265 -1.34 16.73 8.67
C ASP A 265 -2.74 16.61 9.25
N ARG A 266 -3.75 16.24 8.45
CA ARG A 266 -5.08 15.88 8.96
C ARG A 266 -5.27 14.38 9.23
N SER A 267 -4.37 13.53 8.74
CA SER A 267 -4.57 12.08 8.70
C SER A 267 -5.86 11.72 7.94
N ALA A 268 -5.98 12.22 6.71
CA ALA A 268 -7.22 12.18 5.96
C ALA A 268 -7.04 11.75 4.51
N TYR A 269 -7.94 10.89 4.04
CA TYR A 269 -8.13 10.66 2.61
C TYR A 269 -8.87 11.85 2.01
N VAL A 270 -8.36 12.32 0.89
CA VAL A 270 -9.08 13.23 0.01
C VAL A 270 -9.59 12.42 -1.17
N LEU A 271 -10.91 12.35 -1.27
CA LEU A 271 -11.61 11.70 -2.36
C LEU A 271 -12.08 12.74 -3.36
N VAL A 272 -11.73 12.54 -4.62
CA VAL A 272 -12.00 13.47 -5.73
C VAL A 272 -12.62 12.71 -6.90
N PRO A 273 -13.32 13.38 -7.83
CA PRO A 273 -13.87 12.72 -9.00
C PRO A 273 -12.78 12.01 -9.79
N GLY A 274 -13.04 10.78 -10.22
CA GLY A 274 -12.16 10.10 -11.16
C GLY A 274 -12.08 10.82 -12.50
N PRO A 275 -11.01 10.60 -13.29
CA PRO A 275 -10.99 11.07 -14.66
C PRO A 275 -12.23 10.56 -15.38
N SER A 276 -12.90 11.45 -16.15
CA SER A 276 -14.04 11.06 -16.97
C SER A 276 -13.59 9.91 -17.89
N ARG A 277 -14.20 8.72 -17.71
CA ARG A 277 -13.97 7.57 -18.57
C ARG A 277 -14.52 7.82 -19.96
#